data_AF-A0AAE4FMU9-F1
#
_entry.id   AF-A0AAE4FMU9-F1
#
_cell.length_a   1.000
_cell.length_b   1.000
_cell.length_c   1.000
_cell.angle_alpha   90.00
_cell.angle_beta   90.00
_cell.angle_gamma   90.00
#
_symmetry.space_group_name_H-M   'P 1'
#
loop_
_entity.id
_entity.type
_entity.pdbx_description
1 polymer ?
#
loop_
_entity_poly.entity_id
_entity_poly.type
_entity_poly.pdbx_seq_one_letter_code
_entity_poly.pdbx_strand_id
1 'polypeptide(L)'
;MSERIYISKNKINQLYEQKNIDLDIKDIEYEYYIILISTISLIANQKKIFRKNIELYNFLKDIFPIDYKKYILSNRSLLIGKIIKTITKEIDKEDYENYANILNRKINDIISQMNKNQYVQFLQEVNKK
;
A
#
# COMPACT_ATOMS: atom_id res chain seq x y z
N MET A 1 17.76 -6.52 -10.67
CA MET A 1 16.55 -5.72 -10.96
C MET A 1 15.45 -6.23 -10.07
N SER A 2 15.09 -5.51 -9.01
CA SER A 2 13.89 -5.84 -8.23
C SER A 2 12.66 -5.59 -9.09
N GLU A 3 11.77 -6.58 -9.19
CA GLU A 3 10.46 -6.41 -9.79
C GLU A 3 9.77 -5.23 -9.12
N ARG A 4 9.56 -4.13 -9.87
CA ARG A 4 8.76 -3.01 -9.40
C ARG A 4 7.31 -3.40 -9.56
N ILE A 5 6.53 -3.30 -8.49
CA ILE A 5 5.08 -3.40 -8.60
C ILE A 5 4.63 -2.14 -9.34
N TYR A 6 4.06 -2.31 -10.53
CA TYR A 6 3.54 -1.22 -11.36
C TYR A 6 2.06 -1.45 -11.59
N ILE A 7 1.23 -0.75 -10.82
CA ILE A 7 -0.21 -0.70 -11.01
C ILE A 7 -0.49 0.51 -11.89
N SER A 8 -1.01 0.28 -13.10
CA SER A 8 -1.48 1.33 -14.00
C SER A 8 -2.71 0.85 -14.74
N LYS A 9 -3.54 1.78 -15.21
CA LYS A 9 -4.70 1.48 -16.05
C LYS A 9 -4.36 0.53 -17.20
N ASN A 10 -3.27 0.78 -17.93
CA ASN A 10 -2.82 -0.10 -19.02
C ASN A 10 -2.49 -1.51 -18.54
N LYS A 11 -1.85 -1.65 -17.37
CA LYS A 11 -1.50 -2.95 -16.82
C LYS A 11 -2.75 -3.71 -16.33
N ILE A 12 -3.71 -3.00 -15.75
CA ILE A 12 -5.00 -3.58 -15.31
C ILE A 12 -5.78 -4.08 -16.54
N ASN A 13 -5.89 -3.26 -17.59
CA ASN A 13 -6.57 -3.64 -18.83
C ASN A 13 -5.94 -4.86 -19.49
N GLN A 14 -4.59 -4.90 -19.58
CA GLN A 14 -3.87 -6.08 -20.08
C GLN A 14 -4.18 -7.36 -19.29
N LEU A 15 -4.32 -7.27 -17.95
CA LEU A 15 -4.66 -8.42 -17.12
C LEU A 15 -6.09 -8.90 -17.37
N TYR A 16 -7.02 -8.00 -17.67
CA TYR A 16 -8.39 -8.36 -18.01
C TYR A 16 -8.53 -9.01 -19.36
N GLU A 17 -7.85 -8.48 -20.38
CA GLU A 17 -7.75 -9.11 -21.70
C GLU A 17 -7.20 -10.53 -21.58
N GLN A 18 -6.12 -10.73 -20.81
CA GLN A 18 -5.54 -12.06 -20.57
C GLN A 18 -6.48 -13.03 -19.85
N LYS A 19 -7.42 -12.51 -19.05
CA LYS A 19 -8.36 -13.31 -18.26
C LYS A 19 -9.74 -13.44 -18.90
N ASN A 20 -9.93 -12.91 -20.11
CA ASN A 20 -11.23 -12.83 -20.80
C ASN A 20 -12.33 -12.22 -19.91
N ILE A 21 -11.98 -11.17 -19.15
CA ILE A 21 -12.93 -10.44 -18.30
C ILE A 21 -13.49 -9.28 -19.12
N ASP A 22 -14.82 -9.18 -19.19
CA ASP A 22 -15.51 -8.13 -19.93
C ASP A 22 -15.28 -6.74 -19.27
N LEU A 23 -14.81 -5.79 -20.07
CA LEU A 23 -14.41 -4.44 -19.62
C LEU A 23 -15.62 -3.53 -19.37
N ASP A 24 -16.76 -3.80 -20.02
CA ASP A 24 -18.00 -3.02 -19.88
C ASP A 24 -18.63 -3.10 -18.47
N ILE A 25 -18.16 -4.04 -17.64
CA ILE A 25 -18.70 -4.30 -16.29
C ILE A 25 -17.97 -3.45 -15.21
N LYS A 26 -16.84 -2.80 -15.52
CA LYS A 26 -15.95 -2.28 -14.47
C LYS A 26 -15.53 -0.84 -14.62
N ASP A 27 -16.05 -0.05 -13.69
CA ASP A 27 -15.56 1.27 -13.35
C ASP A 27 -14.11 1.17 -12.81
N ILE A 28 -13.15 1.68 -13.59
CA ILE A 28 -11.71 1.62 -13.28
C ILE A 28 -11.38 2.21 -11.89
N GLU A 29 -12.20 3.15 -11.42
CA GLU A 29 -12.08 3.76 -10.11
C GLU A 29 -12.32 2.73 -8.99
N TYR A 30 -13.28 1.82 -9.18
CA TYR A 30 -13.54 0.74 -8.22
C TYR A 30 -12.36 -0.23 -8.11
N GLU A 31 -11.61 -0.44 -9.19
CA GLU A 31 -10.42 -1.28 -9.14
C GLU A 31 -9.30 -0.63 -8.32
N TYR A 32 -9.08 0.67 -8.52
CA TYR A 32 -8.15 1.42 -7.68
C TYR A 32 -8.58 1.43 -6.21
N TYR A 33 -9.88 1.56 -5.93
CA TYR A 33 -10.41 1.41 -4.57
C TYR A 33 -10.11 0.02 -3.97
N ILE A 34 -10.37 -1.05 -4.71
CA ILE A 34 -10.08 -2.43 -4.26
C ILE A 34 -8.60 -2.58 -3.97
N ILE A 35 -7.74 -2.08 -4.85
CA ILE A 35 -6.28 -2.11 -4.70
C ILE A 35 -5.85 -1.37 -3.42
N LEU A 36 -6.38 -0.17 -3.17
CA LEU A 36 -6.09 0.59 -1.96
C LEU A 36 -6.45 -0.19 -0.70
N ILE A 37 -7.70 -0.63 -0.58
CA ILE A 37 -8.20 -1.30 0.62
C ILE A 37 -7.49 -2.63 0.86
N SER A 38 -7.35 -3.45 -0.17
CA SER A 38 -6.71 -4.77 -0.08
C SER A 38 -5.23 -4.65 0.31
N THR A 39 -4.52 -3.73 -0.33
CA THR A 39 -3.09 -3.51 -0.06
C THR A 39 -2.87 -2.96 1.34
N ILE A 40 -3.62 -1.95 1.76
CA ILE A 40 -3.54 -1.41 3.13
C ILE A 40 -3.83 -2.51 4.16
N SER A 41 -4.89 -3.28 3.95
CA SER A 41 -5.28 -4.37 4.84
C SER A 41 -4.18 -5.42 4.96
N LEU A 42 -3.51 -5.74 3.85
CA LEU A 42 -2.41 -6.70 3.82
C LEU A 42 -1.19 -6.17 4.59
N ILE A 43 -0.68 -4.98 4.21
CA ILE A 43 0.59 -4.46 4.74
C ILE A 43 0.45 -3.98 6.19
N ALA A 44 -0.69 -3.41 6.57
CA ALA A 44 -0.88 -2.83 7.90
C ALA A 44 -0.84 -3.90 9.00
N ASN A 45 -1.20 -5.15 8.66
CA ASN A 45 -1.16 -6.29 9.55
C ASN A 45 0.24 -6.93 9.66
N GLN A 46 1.20 -6.57 8.80
CA GLN A 46 2.55 -7.11 8.85
C GLN A 46 3.41 -6.41 9.90
N LYS A 47 3.52 -7.01 11.09
CA LYS A 47 4.40 -6.50 12.17
C LYS A 47 5.89 -6.44 11.79
N LYS A 48 6.31 -7.20 10.77
CA LYS A 48 7.68 -7.14 10.23
C LYS A 48 7.95 -5.85 9.45
N ILE A 49 6.91 -5.24 8.88
CA ILE A 49 7.00 -3.98 8.15
C ILE A 49 6.78 -2.81 9.11
N PHE A 50 5.72 -2.86 9.91
CA PHE A 50 5.40 -1.83 10.90
C PHE A 50 5.42 -2.45 12.29
N ARG A 51 6.48 -2.21 13.06
CA ARG A 51 6.60 -2.76 14.42
C ARG A 51 5.67 -2.02 15.37
N LYS A 52 5.60 -0.69 15.25
CA LYS A 52 4.78 0.18 16.10
C LYS A 52 3.59 0.75 15.34
N ASN A 53 2.48 1.01 16.03
CA ASN A 53 1.30 1.64 15.42
C ASN A 53 1.60 3.05 14.89
N ILE A 54 2.53 3.77 15.53
CA ILE A 54 2.96 5.10 15.07
C ILE A 54 3.67 5.04 13.70
N GLU A 55 4.43 3.97 13.43
CA GLU A 55 5.10 3.78 12.13
C GLU A 55 4.07 3.55 11.02
N LEU A 56 3.07 2.70 11.29
CA LEU A 56 1.95 2.47 10.37
C LEU A 56 1.17 3.78 10.14
N TYR A 57 0.89 4.55 11.19
CA TYR A 57 0.20 5.82 11.03
C TYR A 57 0.97 6.82 10.18
N ASN A 58 2.28 6.99 10.42
CA ASN A 58 3.10 7.90 9.62
C ASN A 58 3.10 7.47 8.15
N PHE A 59 3.20 6.16 7.89
CA PHE A 59 3.09 5.63 6.53
C PHE A 59 1.73 5.93 5.88
N LEU A 60 0.62 5.76 6.61
CA LEU A 60 -0.71 6.06 6.07
C LEU A 60 -0.93 7.56 5.85
N LYS A 61 -0.40 8.41 6.75
CA LYS A 61 -0.46 9.87 6.64
C LYS A 61 0.32 10.40 5.42
N ASP A 62 1.41 9.73 5.07
CA ASP A 62 2.18 10.05 3.87
C ASP A 62 1.44 9.74 2.56
N ILE A 63 0.43 8.86 2.61
CA ILE A 63 -0.38 8.48 1.44
C ILE A 63 -1.64 9.33 1.40
N PHE A 64 -2.33 9.40 2.53
CA PHE A 64 -3.58 10.13 2.66
C PHE A 64 -3.36 11.31 3.60
N PRO A 65 -3.63 12.55 3.16
CA PRO A 65 -3.40 13.76 3.96
C PRO A 65 -4.47 13.91 5.07
N ILE A 66 -4.59 12.91 5.93
CA ILE A 66 -5.61 12.82 6.98
C ILE A 66 -4.91 12.77 8.33
N ASP A 67 -5.37 13.63 9.25
CA ASP A 67 -4.89 13.64 10.62
C ASP A 67 -5.86 12.94 11.57
N TYR A 68 -5.36 11.89 12.22
CA TYR A 68 -6.11 11.15 13.23
C TYR A 68 -5.71 11.59 14.63
N LYS A 69 -6.71 11.69 15.52
CA LYS A 69 -6.48 11.93 16.94
C LYS A 69 -5.63 10.81 17.56
N LYS A 70 -4.77 11.17 18.51
CA LYS A 70 -3.78 10.26 19.14
C LYS A 70 -4.37 8.95 19.66
N TYR A 71 -5.60 8.94 20.16
CA TYR A 71 -6.23 7.72 20.66
C TYR A 71 -6.43 6.65 19.57
N ILE A 72 -6.54 7.03 18.29
CA ILE A 72 -6.70 6.09 17.17
C ILE A 72 -5.44 5.24 17.00
N LEU A 73 -4.27 5.75 17.40
CA LEU A 73 -2.97 5.08 17.35
C LEU A 73 -2.83 3.96 18.38
N SER A 74 -3.68 3.94 19.41
CA SER A 74 -3.60 2.95 20.50
C SER A 74 -3.85 1.52 20.01
N ASN A 75 -4.69 1.36 18.98
CA ASN A 75 -5.10 0.07 18.45
C ASN A 75 -4.95 0.02 16.93
N ARG A 76 -4.17 -0.94 16.44
CA ARG A 76 -3.88 -1.13 15.02
C ARG A 76 -5.15 -1.40 14.20
N SER A 77 -6.05 -2.25 14.69
CA SER A 77 -7.31 -2.55 14.01
C SER A 77 -8.22 -1.32 13.96
N LEU A 78 -8.22 -0.50 15.00
CA LEU A 78 -8.95 0.78 15.01
C LEU A 78 -8.38 1.75 13.96
N LEU A 79 -7.05 1.86 13.87
CA LEU A 79 -6.38 2.67 12.85
C LEU A 79 -6.73 2.19 11.43
N ILE A 80 -6.67 0.88 11.18
CA ILE A 80 -7.03 0.28 9.88
C ILE A 80 -8.51 0.53 9.55
N GLY A 81 -9.42 0.29 10.51
CA GLY A 81 -10.85 0.54 10.30
C GLY A 81 -11.16 2.01 10.01
N LYS A 82 -10.43 2.94 10.65
CA LYS A 82 -10.58 4.37 10.39
C LYS A 82 -10.09 4.77 9.01
N ILE A 83 -8.93 4.30 8.58
CA ILE A 83 -8.42 4.63 7.23
C ILE A 83 -9.31 4.05 6.13
N ILE A 84 -9.78 2.80 6.29
CA ILE A 84 -10.72 2.18 5.34
C ILE A 84 -12.00 3.02 5.26
N LYS A 85 -12.58 3.38 6.41
CA LYS A 85 -13.78 4.23 6.44
C LYS A 85 -13.56 5.57 5.74
N THR A 86 -12.41 6.20 5.95
CA THR A 86 -12.09 7.48 5.30
C THR A 86 -11.97 7.31 3.79
N ILE A 87 -11.25 6.30 3.31
CA ILE A 87 -11.14 6.00 1.88
C ILE A 87 -12.52 5.78 1.26
N THR A 88 -13.39 5.00 1.92
CA THR A 88 -14.72 4.68 1.37
C THR A 88 -15.70 5.87 1.38
N LYS A 89 -15.56 6.82 2.30
CA LYS A 89 -16.60 7.83 2.57
C LYS A 89 -16.20 9.28 2.32
N GLU A 90 -14.91 9.58 2.34
CA GLU A 90 -14.41 10.96 2.36
C GLU A 90 -13.46 11.24 1.18
N ILE A 91 -13.00 10.22 0.46
CA ILE A 91 -12.18 10.37 -0.75
C ILE A 91 -13.10 10.24 -1.97
N ASP A 92 -12.99 11.21 -2.89
CA ASP A 92 -13.71 11.17 -4.16
C ASP A 92 -13.16 10.06 -5.05
N LYS A 93 -14.03 9.39 -5.80
CA LYS A 93 -13.66 8.22 -6.60
C LYS A 93 -12.59 8.52 -7.66
N GLU A 94 -12.65 9.72 -8.22
CA GLU A 94 -11.72 10.25 -9.22
C GLU A 94 -10.28 10.30 -8.68
N ASP A 95 -10.10 10.41 -7.36
CA ASP A 95 -8.78 10.47 -6.72
C ASP A 95 -8.18 9.09 -6.41
N TYR A 96 -8.94 8.00 -6.52
CA TYR A 96 -8.46 6.67 -6.13
C TYR A 96 -7.21 6.24 -6.91
N GLU A 97 -7.13 6.58 -8.20
CA GLU A 97 -5.94 6.32 -9.02
C GLU A 97 -4.70 7.02 -8.44
N ASN A 98 -4.83 8.30 -8.08
CA ASN A 98 -3.72 9.07 -7.53
C ASN A 98 -3.23 8.47 -6.21
N TYR A 99 -4.13 8.18 -5.28
CA TYR A 99 -3.77 7.56 -4.01
C TYR A 99 -3.18 6.16 -4.19
N ALA A 100 -3.69 5.35 -5.12
CA ALA A 100 -3.14 4.03 -5.43
C ALA A 100 -1.70 4.14 -5.96
N ASN A 101 -1.43 5.15 -6.81
CA ASN A 101 -0.08 5.42 -7.30
C ASN A 101 0.88 5.85 -6.19
N ILE A 102 0.44 6.69 -5.25
CA ILE A 102 1.25 7.08 -4.08
C ILE A 102 1.56 5.87 -3.19
N LEU A 103 0.54 5.07 -2.87
CA LEU A 103 0.69 3.83 -2.11
C LEU A 103 1.69 2.88 -2.79
N ASN A 104 1.57 2.70 -4.10
CA ASN A 104 2.46 1.85 -4.88
C ASN A 104 3.92 2.33 -4.82
N ARG A 105 4.17 3.65 -4.93
CA ARG A 105 5.52 4.21 -4.77
C ARG A 105 6.09 3.92 -3.38
N LYS A 106 5.31 4.18 -2.32
CA LYS A 106 5.74 3.94 -0.94
C LYS A 106 6.04 2.47 -0.66
N ILE A 107 5.28 1.54 -1.24
CA ILE A 107 5.56 0.10 -1.12
C ILE A 107 6.85 -0.29 -1.83
N ASN A 108 7.09 0.22 -3.04
CA ASN A 108 8.33 -0.04 -3.76
C ASN A 108 9.55 0.51 -2.99
N ASP A 109 9.41 1.63 -2.28
CA ASP A 109 10.46 2.16 -1.41
C ASP A 109 10.74 1.21 -0.23
N ILE A 110 9.69 0.69 0.43
CA ILE A 110 9.83 -0.30 1.51
C ILE A 110 10.55 -1.55 1.00
N ILE A 111 10.12 -2.11 -0.13
CA ILE A 111 10.75 -3.31 -0.73
C ILE A 111 12.23 -3.05 -1.04
N SER A 112 12.54 -1.89 -1.62
CA SER A 112 13.92 -1.51 -1.96
C SER A 112 14.80 -1.40 -0.71
N GLN A 113 14.27 -0.84 0.38
CA GLN A 113 14.97 -0.76 1.66
C GLN A 113 15.16 -2.13 2.31
N MET A 114 14.16 -3.01 2.25
CA MET A 114 14.25 -4.38 2.78
C MET A 114 15.34 -5.17 2.06
N ASN A 115 15.39 -5.10 0.72
CA ASN A 115 16.45 -5.75 -0.07
C ASN A 115 17.84 -5.20 0.28
N LYS A 116 17.96 -3.88 0.50
CA LYS A 116 19.21 -3.25 0.94
C LYS A 116 19.64 -3.77 2.32
N ASN A 117 18.71 -3.88 3.26
CA ASN A 117 19.02 -4.38 4.61
C ASN A 117 19.47 -5.85 4.58
N GLN A 118 18.82 -6.69 3.77
CA GLN A 118 19.24 -8.08 3.57
C GLN A 118 20.67 -8.18 2.99
N TYR A 119 21.00 -7.32 2.01
CA TYR A 119 22.35 -7.27 1.45
C TYR A 119 23.39 -6.81 2.47
N VAL A 120 23.09 -5.79 3.27
CA VAL A 120 23.98 -5.33 4.35
C VAL A 120 24.19 -6.42 5.40
N GLN A 121 23.14 -7.15 5.79
CA GLN A 121 23.24 -8.28 6.71
C GLN A 121 24.17 -9.38 6.16
N PHE A 122 24.00 -9.74 4.88
CA PHE A 122 24.90 -10.68 4.20
C PHE A 122 26.37 -10.22 4.24
N LEU A 123 26.66 -8.96 3.91
CA LEU A 123 28.03 -8.43 3.96
C LEU A 123 28.63 -8.46 5.37
N GLN A 124 27.82 -8.20 6.41
CA GLN A 124 28.26 -8.26 7.80
C GLN A 124 28.55 -9.70 8.26
N GLU A 125 27.83 -10.70 7.73
CA GLU A 125 28.09 -12.12 8.02
C GLU A 125 29.34 -12.62 7.31
N VAL A 126 29.59 -12.18 6.06
CA VAL A 126 30.78 -12.53 5.30
C VAL A 126 32.05 -11.96 5.95
N ASN A 127 32.02 -10.71 6.43
CA ASN A 127 33.18 -10.06 7.05
C ASN A 127 33.48 -10.50 8.50
N LYS A 128 32.66 -11.38 9.08
CA LYS A 128 32.88 -11.98 10.42
C LYS A 128 33.61 -13.33 10.37
N LYS A 129 33.87 -13.87 9.19
CA LYS A 129 34.71 -15.05 8.95
C LYS A 129 36.08 -14.64 8.46
#